data_AF-A0A954JEV7-F1
#
_entry.id   AF-A0A954JEV7-F1
#
_cell.length_a   1.000
_cell.length_b   1.000
_cell.length_c   1.000
_cell.angle_alpha   90.00
_cell.angle_beta   90.00
_cell.angle_gamma   90.00
#
_symmetry.space_group_name_H-M   'P 1'
#
loop_
_entity.id
_entity.type
_entity.pdbx_description
1 polymer ?
#
loop_
_entity_poly.entity_id
_entity_poly.type
_entity_poly.pdbx_seq_one_letter_code
_entity_poly.pdbx_strand_id
1 'polypeptide(L)'
;MADELVDESGNSLHFAFVEMLFALAIAQVAVEAADLANSSSVAQWLEHLPAYTHLVLATVIIAASWVGWGSSKSSKSPIKHVFSGHFFKLLVDVFLVVCYFIIVRTVETLDANGDINPSANPEVLWTMVILITYFIWDLLTKGRPSFTKFLRRGWASLLCAICAIVAFMYLPTKSHEVWAVVISDVALMVLVVMFRAMKLDDFPDLGKRHWLWAIFMVVFVALVSIANRLFS
;
A
#
# COMPACT_ATOMS: atom_id res chain seq x y z
N MET A 1 27.33 -19.13 -27.95
CA MET A 1 25.91 -19.16 -28.37
C MET A 1 25.03 -20.05 -27.49
N ALA A 2 25.57 -21.03 -26.74
CA ALA A 2 24.80 -21.80 -25.75
C ALA A 2 24.75 -21.16 -24.34
N ASP A 3 25.65 -20.22 -24.02
CA ASP A 3 25.69 -19.54 -22.72
C ASP A 3 24.72 -18.35 -22.57
N GLU A 4 24.11 -17.87 -23.66
CA GLU A 4 23.14 -16.75 -23.61
C GLU A 4 21.71 -17.20 -23.32
N LEU A 5 21.41 -18.50 -23.36
CA LEU A 5 20.05 -19.02 -23.13
C LEU A 5 19.75 -19.34 -21.66
N VAL A 6 20.74 -19.28 -20.78
CA VAL A 6 20.57 -19.66 -19.36
C VAL A 6 20.15 -18.48 -18.48
N ASP A 7 20.38 -17.23 -18.90
CA ASP A 7 20.22 -16.05 -18.02
C ASP A 7 18.81 -15.42 -18.05
N GLU A 8 17.95 -15.73 -19.02
CA GLU A 8 16.55 -15.26 -19.03
C GLU A 8 15.64 -16.06 -18.09
N SER A 9 15.92 -17.35 -17.90
CA SER A 9 15.05 -18.25 -17.10
C SER A 9 15.14 -18.00 -15.58
N GLY A 10 16.30 -17.58 -15.07
CA GLY A 10 16.49 -17.30 -13.64
C GLY A 10 15.88 -15.97 -13.20
N ASN A 11 15.83 -14.99 -14.11
CA ASN A 11 15.14 -13.72 -13.86
C ASN A 11 13.62 -13.86 -13.91
N SER A 12 13.09 -14.85 -14.63
CA SER A 12 11.64 -15.06 -14.73
C SER A 12 11.02 -15.65 -13.47
N LEU A 13 11.77 -16.43 -12.67
CA LEU A 13 11.19 -17.11 -11.50
C LEU A 13 10.81 -16.14 -10.36
N HIS A 14 11.68 -15.20 -9.98
CA HIS A 14 11.37 -14.19 -8.96
C HIS A 14 10.19 -13.34 -9.42
N PHE A 15 10.25 -12.84 -10.65
CA PHE A 15 9.20 -12.03 -11.24
C PHE A 15 7.86 -12.78 -11.26
N ALA A 16 7.81 -13.96 -11.87
CA ALA A 16 6.58 -14.74 -11.99
C ALA A 16 6.01 -15.13 -10.63
N PHE A 17 6.85 -15.51 -9.67
CA PHE A 17 6.38 -15.88 -8.33
C PHE A 17 5.70 -14.71 -7.62
N VAL A 18 6.34 -13.53 -7.59
CA VAL A 18 5.76 -12.35 -6.94
C VAL A 18 4.55 -11.83 -7.72
N GLU A 19 4.56 -11.89 -9.04
CA GLU A 19 3.41 -11.54 -9.89
C GLU A 19 2.19 -12.43 -9.60
N MET A 20 2.39 -13.74 -9.45
CA MET A 20 1.33 -14.66 -9.02
C MET A 20 0.80 -14.29 -7.63
N LEU A 21 1.66 -13.92 -6.68
CA LEU A 21 1.22 -13.48 -5.35
C LEU A 21 0.38 -12.19 -5.40
N PHE A 22 0.75 -11.22 -6.25
CA PHE A 22 -0.06 -10.03 -6.50
C PHE A 22 -1.43 -10.38 -7.09
N ALA A 23 -1.47 -11.30 -8.06
CA ALA A 23 -2.71 -11.77 -8.66
C ALA A 23 -3.63 -12.44 -7.61
N LEU A 24 -3.06 -13.26 -6.72
CA LEU A 24 -3.81 -13.87 -5.63
C LEU A 24 -4.34 -12.82 -4.64
N ALA A 25 -3.58 -11.77 -4.33
CA ALA A 25 -4.04 -10.69 -3.45
C ALA A 25 -5.23 -9.92 -4.06
N ILE A 26 -5.20 -9.63 -5.36
CA ILE A 26 -6.34 -9.03 -6.07
C ILE A 26 -7.53 -10.00 -6.15
N ALA A 27 -7.29 -11.30 -6.36
CA ALA A 27 -8.36 -12.29 -6.32
C ALA A 27 -9.06 -12.31 -4.96
N GLN A 28 -8.31 -12.17 -3.85
CA GLN A 28 -8.91 -12.05 -2.52
C GLN A 28 -9.80 -10.81 -2.40
N VAL A 29 -9.42 -9.65 -2.95
CA VAL A 29 -10.29 -8.46 -2.99
C VAL A 29 -11.61 -8.79 -3.67
N ALA A 30 -11.58 -9.51 -4.80
CA ALA A 30 -12.78 -9.87 -5.53
C ALA A 30 -13.69 -10.82 -4.72
N VAL A 31 -13.11 -11.75 -3.95
CA VAL A 31 -13.86 -12.64 -3.05
C VAL A 31 -14.56 -11.83 -1.96
N GLU A 32 -13.84 -11.00 -1.22
CA GLU A 32 -14.43 -10.18 -0.14
C GLU A 32 -15.48 -9.21 -0.69
N ALA A 33 -15.25 -8.62 -1.87
CA ALA A 33 -16.22 -7.74 -2.52
C ALA A 33 -17.50 -8.48 -2.92
N ALA A 34 -17.39 -9.73 -3.40
CA ALA A 34 -18.53 -10.55 -3.76
C ALA A 34 -19.32 -10.97 -2.51
N ASP A 35 -18.64 -11.35 -1.44
CA ASP A 35 -19.27 -11.70 -0.16
C ASP A 35 -20.03 -10.50 0.41
N LEU A 36 -19.41 -9.30 0.40
CA LEU A 36 -20.06 -8.05 0.82
C LEU A 36 -21.27 -7.70 -0.05
N ALA A 37 -21.18 -7.89 -1.37
CA ALA A 37 -22.30 -7.64 -2.29
C ALA A 37 -23.46 -8.62 -2.09
N ASN A 38 -23.18 -9.86 -1.70
CA ASN A 38 -24.19 -10.88 -1.43
C ASN A 38 -24.90 -10.65 -0.08
N SER A 39 -24.19 -10.07 0.90
CA SER A 39 -24.74 -9.82 2.22
C SER A 39 -25.47 -8.48 2.34
N SER A 40 -25.25 -7.56 1.39
CA SER A 40 -25.79 -6.21 1.44
C SER A 40 -27.18 -6.13 0.79
N SER A 41 -28.17 -5.69 1.57
CA SER A 41 -29.46 -5.28 1.00
C SER A 41 -29.35 -3.88 0.40
N VAL A 42 -30.14 -3.58 -0.65
CA VAL A 42 -30.15 -2.24 -1.29
C VAL A 42 -30.48 -1.12 -0.29
N ALA A 43 -31.24 -1.43 0.77
CA ALA A 43 -31.60 -0.48 1.81
C ALA A 43 -30.44 -0.14 2.77
N GLN A 44 -29.45 -1.02 2.92
CA GLN A 44 -28.34 -0.90 3.88
C GLN A 44 -27.01 -0.53 3.22
N TRP A 45 -27.01 -0.14 1.95
CA TRP A 45 -25.78 0.14 1.20
C TRP A 45 -24.87 1.20 1.86
N LEU A 46 -25.46 2.18 2.56
CA LEU A 46 -24.72 3.22 3.29
C LEU A 46 -23.99 2.67 4.51
N GLU A 47 -24.55 1.67 5.19
CA GLU A 47 -23.94 1.04 6.37
C GLU A 47 -22.73 0.18 5.97
N HIS A 48 -22.73 -0.30 4.72
CA HIS A 48 -21.63 -1.07 4.13
C HIS A 48 -20.59 -0.22 3.38
N LEU A 49 -20.80 1.10 3.31
CA LEU A 49 -19.89 2.02 2.64
C LEU A 49 -18.43 1.92 3.15
N PRO A 50 -18.17 1.81 4.48
CA PRO A 50 -16.81 1.66 5.01
C PRO A 50 -16.08 0.43 4.44
N ALA A 51 -16.76 -0.72 4.36
CA ALA A 51 -16.18 -1.95 3.84
C ALA A 51 -15.85 -1.82 2.34
N TYR A 52 -16.70 -1.15 1.56
CA TYR A 52 -16.39 -0.84 0.16
C TYR A 52 -15.20 0.11 0.01
N THR A 53 -15.12 1.17 0.83
CA THR A 53 -14.00 2.11 0.75
C THR A 53 -12.68 1.49 1.18
N HIS A 54 -12.70 0.59 2.17
CA HIS A 54 -11.55 -0.21 2.59
C HIS A 54 -11.08 -1.10 1.44
N LEU A 55 -11.99 -1.84 0.78
CA LEU A 55 -11.64 -2.68 -0.38
C LEU A 55 -11.04 -1.88 -1.53
N VAL A 56 -11.57 -0.68 -1.79
CA VAL A 56 -11.00 0.23 -2.78
C VAL A 56 -9.60 0.69 -2.36
N LEU A 57 -9.39 1.08 -1.10
CA LEU A 57 -8.08 1.43 -0.57
C LEU A 57 -7.09 0.28 -0.74
N ALA A 58 -7.46 -0.94 -0.34
CA ALA A 58 -6.63 -2.13 -0.49
C ALA A 58 -6.28 -2.39 -1.97
N THR A 59 -7.25 -2.25 -2.87
CA THR A 59 -7.04 -2.36 -4.32
C THR A 59 -6.03 -1.33 -4.81
N VAL A 60 -6.15 -0.07 -4.39
CA VAL A 60 -5.22 1.01 -4.76
C VAL A 60 -3.81 0.70 -4.24
N ILE A 61 -3.69 0.24 -2.99
CA ILE A 61 -2.40 -0.17 -2.41
C ILE A 61 -1.76 -1.28 -3.24
N ILE A 62 -2.52 -2.34 -3.55
CA ILE A 62 -2.01 -3.50 -4.30
C ILE A 62 -1.63 -3.09 -5.72
N ALA A 63 -2.53 -2.44 -6.45
CA ALA A 63 -2.32 -2.05 -7.85
C ALA A 63 -1.13 -1.09 -7.98
N ALA A 64 -1.07 -0.06 -7.14
CA ALA A 64 0.02 0.91 -7.21
C ALA A 64 1.36 0.27 -6.79
N SER A 65 1.32 -0.73 -5.91
CA SER A 65 2.49 -1.51 -5.53
C SER A 65 2.97 -2.48 -6.59
N TRP A 66 2.06 -3.16 -7.28
CA TRP A 66 2.39 -4.00 -8.43
C TRP A 66 3.03 -3.19 -9.55
N VAL A 67 2.45 -2.05 -9.95
CA VAL A 67 3.01 -1.16 -10.98
C VAL A 67 4.40 -0.65 -10.58
N GLY A 68 4.56 -0.21 -9.33
CA GLY A 68 5.83 0.31 -8.84
C GLY A 68 6.90 -0.77 -8.66
N TRP A 69 6.51 -1.99 -8.30
CA TRP A 69 7.42 -3.12 -8.17
C TRP A 69 7.84 -3.66 -9.55
N GLY A 70 6.89 -3.85 -10.47
CA GLY A 70 7.13 -4.40 -11.80
C GLY A 70 8.08 -3.56 -12.65
N SER A 71 8.03 -2.23 -12.51
CA SER A 71 8.96 -1.29 -13.15
C SER A 71 10.34 -1.20 -12.48
N SER A 72 10.50 -1.75 -11.28
CA SER A 72 11.74 -1.62 -10.50
C SER A 72 12.86 -2.55 -10.96
N LYS A 73 14.11 -2.21 -10.65
CA LYS A 73 15.26 -3.14 -10.82
C LYS A 73 15.20 -4.34 -9.87
N SER A 74 14.35 -4.29 -8.82
CA SER A 74 14.23 -5.39 -7.86
C SER A 74 13.55 -6.60 -8.49
N SER A 75 12.53 -6.37 -9.33
CA SER A 75 11.74 -7.42 -9.99
C SER A 75 12.53 -8.26 -11.01
N LYS A 76 13.67 -7.74 -11.49
CA LYS A 76 14.59 -8.39 -12.44
C LYS A 76 15.84 -8.94 -11.76
N SER A 77 15.73 -9.36 -10.49
CA SER A 77 16.87 -9.86 -9.72
C SER A 77 17.03 -11.38 -9.89
N PRO A 78 18.18 -11.89 -10.38
CA PRO A 78 18.37 -13.32 -10.54
C PRO A 78 18.67 -13.96 -9.18
N ILE A 79 17.87 -14.96 -8.81
CA ILE A 79 18.05 -15.71 -7.56
C ILE A 79 18.92 -16.95 -7.86
N LYS A 80 20.20 -16.87 -7.49
CA LYS A 80 21.14 -17.99 -7.67
C LYS A 80 21.14 -18.97 -6.50
N HIS A 81 21.07 -18.47 -5.26
CA HIS A 81 21.08 -19.26 -4.04
C HIS A 81 20.27 -18.60 -2.92
N VAL A 82 19.80 -19.40 -1.94
CA VAL A 82 18.93 -18.96 -0.83
C VAL A 82 19.60 -17.94 0.10
N PHE A 83 20.93 -17.97 0.26
CA PHE A 83 21.67 -16.99 1.08
C PHE A 83 22.11 -15.75 0.30
N SER A 84 21.61 -15.55 -0.93
CA SER A 84 21.95 -14.37 -1.71
C SER A 84 21.14 -13.14 -1.26
N GLY A 85 21.72 -11.96 -1.42
CA GLY A 85 20.98 -10.70 -1.20
C GLY A 85 19.76 -10.55 -2.12
N HIS A 86 19.71 -11.27 -3.26
CA HIS A 86 18.55 -11.33 -4.15
C HIS A 86 17.37 -12.07 -3.51
N PHE A 87 17.64 -13.18 -2.82
CA PHE A 87 16.62 -13.90 -2.05
C PHE A 87 16.03 -13.06 -0.91
N PHE A 88 16.86 -12.24 -0.24
CA PHE A 88 16.34 -11.30 0.76
C PHE A 88 15.37 -10.27 0.15
N LYS A 89 15.60 -9.81 -1.09
CA LYS A 89 14.63 -8.93 -1.77
C LYS A 89 13.30 -9.64 -2.01
N LEU A 90 13.37 -10.89 -2.44
CA LEU A 90 12.19 -11.73 -2.61
C LEU A 90 11.42 -11.86 -1.27
N LEU A 91 12.09 -12.09 -0.15
CA LEU A 91 11.42 -12.17 1.15
C LEU A 91 10.69 -10.88 1.53
N VAL A 92 11.27 -9.71 1.23
CA VAL A 92 10.61 -8.42 1.46
C VAL A 92 9.41 -8.24 0.52
N ASP A 93 9.53 -8.61 -0.75
CA ASP A 93 8.42 -8.57 -1.71
C ASP A 93 7.27 -9.49 -1.25
N VAL A 94 7.58 -10.72 -0.80
CA VAL A 94 6.59 -11.67 -0.25
C VAL A 94 5.95 -11.12 1.02
N PHE A 95 6.74 -10.56 1.94
CA PHE A 95 6.22 -9.96 3.17
C PHE A 95 5.25 -8.81 2.88
N LEU A 96 5.57 -7.95 1.90
CA LEU A 96 4.66 -6.89 1.46
C LEU A 96 3.35 -7.46 0.93
N VAL A 97 3.41 -8.51 0.09
CA VAL A 97 2.19 -9.15 -0.41
C VAL A 97 1.39 -9.81 0.71
N VAL A 98 2.02 -10.41 1.71
CA VAL A 98 1.33 -10.92 2.91
C VAL A 98 0.63 -9.78 3.65
N CYS A 99 1.26 -8.61 3.81
CA CYS A 99 0.59 -7.43 4.39
C CYS A 99 -0.63 -7.00 3.55
N TYR A 100 -0.56 -7.11 2.22
CA TYR A 100 -1.69 -6.84 1.34
C TYR A 100 -2.82 -7.86 1.49
N PHE A 101 -2.49 -9.13 1.73
CA PHE A 101 -3.51 -10.12 2.08
C PHE A 101 -4.18 -9.80 3.40
N ILE A 102 -3.40 -9.40 4.41
CA ILE A 102 -3.94 -9.10 5.71
C ILE A 102 -4.88 -7.89 5.64
N ILE A 103 -4.49 -6.80 4.98
CA ILE A 103 -5.37 -5.62 4.87
C ILE A 103 -6.71 -5.99 4.23
N VAL A 104 -6.70 -6.78 3.14
CA VAL A 104 -7.94 -7.26 2.49
C VAL A 104 -8.77 -8.15 3.42
N ARG A 105 -8.14 -9.06 4.17
CA ARG A 105 -8.83 -9.96 5.11
C ARG A 105 -9.35 -9.26 6.36
N THR A 106 -8.88 -8.06 6.66
CA THR A 106 -9.34 -7.24 7.78
C THR A 106 -10.44 -6.25 7.40
N VAL A 107 -10.95 -6.33 6.17
CA VAL A 107 -12.18 -5.62 5.78
C VAL A 107 -13.28 -5.97 6.79
N GLU A 108 -14.07 -4.95 7.13
CA GLU A 108 -15.07 -5.08 8.17
C GLU A 108 -16.03 -6.22 7.82
N THR A 109 -16.03 -7.24 8.66
CA THR A 109 -16.87 -8.41 8.50
C THR A 109 -18.14 -8.21 9.31
N LEU A 110 -19.24 -8.76 8.81
CA LEU A 110 -20.51 -8.75 9.52
C LEU A 110 -20.34 -9.50 10.84
N ASP A 111 -20.83 -8.89 11.92
CA ASP A 111 -20.91 -9.57 13.21
C ASP A 111 -21.90 -10.74 13.14
N ALA A 112 -21.97 -11.53 14.21
CA ALA A 112 -22.89 -12.67 14.29
C ALA A 112 -24.38 -12.27 14.23
N ASN A 113 -24.70 -10.98 14.39
CA ASN A 113 -26.04 -10.41 14.30
C ASN A 113 -26.33 -9.79 12.93
N GLY A 114 -25.35 -9.75 12.02
CA GLY A 114 -25.46 -9.12 10.70
C GLY A 114 -25.16 -7.63 10.67
N ASP A 115 -24.59 -7.07 11.74
CA ASP A 115 -24.21 -5.66 11.83
C ASP A 115 -22.74 -5.47 11.45
N ILE A 116 -22.44 -4.40 10.70
CA ILE A 116 -21.04 -3.98 10.47
C ILE A 116 -20.59 -3.13 11.64
N ASN A 117 -19.45 -3.49 12.24
CA ASN A 117 -18.77 -2.66 13.21
C ASN A 117 -17.63 -1.89 12.53
N PRO A 118 -17.88 -0.66 12.04
CA PRO A 118 -16.89 0.09 11.30
C PRO A 118 -15.72 0.45 12.19
N SER A 119 -14.50 0.28 11.67
CA SER A 119 -13.27 0.52 12.42
C SER A 119 -12.12 0.82 11.48
N ALA A 120 -11.55 2.02 11.62
CA ALA A 120 -10.42 2.42 10.78
C ALA A 120 -9.05 1.88 11.24
N ASN A 121 -9.01 1.20 12.38
CA ASN A 121 -7.77 0.70 12.95
C ASN A 121 -6.98 -0.26 12.02
N PRO A 122 -7.59 -1.34 11.46
CA PRO A 122 -6.86 -2.27 10.61
C PRO A 122 -6.24 -1.60 9.38
N GLU A 123 -6.98 -0.78 8.61
CA GLU A 123 -6.39 -0.17 7.41
C GLU A 123 -5.28 0.83 7.73
N VAL A 124 -5.42 1.63 8.79
CA VAL A 124 -4.41 2.64 9.16
C VAL A 124 -3.14 1.94 9.67
N LEU A 125 -3.28 0.90 10.50
CA LEU A 125 -2.16 0.11 11.00
C LEU A 125 -1.39 -0.55 9.87
N TRP A 126 -2.07 -1.30 8.99
CA TRP A 126 -1.40 -2.05 7.93
C TRP A 126 -0.83 -1.14 6.85
N THR A 127 -1.50 -0.02 6.53
CA THR A 127 -0.93 1.00 5.64
C THR A 127 0.35 1.60 6.22
N MET A 128 0.37 1.87 7.54
CA MET A 128 1.57 2.33 8.22
C MET A 128 2.70 1.29 8.15
N VAL A 129 2.41 0.02 8.44
CA VAL A 129 3.39 -1.07 8.32
C VAL A 129 3.96 -1.14 6.91
N ILE A 130 3.12 -1.11 5.87
CA ILE A 130 3.54 -1.15 4.46
C ILE A 130 4.47 0.01 4.11
N LEU A 131 4.13 1.26 4.47
CA LEU A 131 4.97 2.41 4.15
C LEU A 131 6.27 2.42 4.95
N ILE A 132 6.27 1.98 6.20
CA ILE A 132 7.48 1.80 7.00
C ILE A 132 8.38 0.72 6.36
N THR A 133 7.81 -0.40 5.92
CA THR A 133 8.56 -1.44 5.21
C THR A 133 9.20 -0.88 3.93
N TYR A 134 8.49 -0.05 3.15
CA TYR A 134 9.07 0.62 1.99
C TYR A 134 10.24 1.55 2.36
N PHE A 135 10.13 2.27 3.48
CA PHE A 135 11.22 3.11 3.99
C PHE A 135 12.45 2.28 4.40
N ILE A 136 12.25 1.24 5.21
CA ILE A 136 13.32 0.32 5.63
C ILE A 136 13.97 -0.30 4.39
N TRP A 137 13.17 -0.72 3.42
CA TRP A 137 13.64 -1.31 2.18
C TRP A 137 14.55 -0.37 1.39
N ASP A 138 14.14 0.89 1.24
CA ASP A 138 14.96 1.90 0.58
C ASP A 138 16.24 2.22 1.36
N LEU A 139 16.19 2.20 2.70
CA LEU A 139 17.36 2.41 3.54
C LEU A 139 18.37 1.27 3.35
N LEU A 140 17.91 0.01 3.33
CA LEU A 140 18.79 -1.15 3.15
C LEU A 140 19.40 -1.20 1.74
N THR A 141 18.62 -0.89 0.71
CA THR A 141 19.08 -1.00 -0.68
C THR A 141 19.90 0.20 -1.16
N LYS A 142 19.59 1.42 -0.68
CA LYS A 142 20.22 2.67 -1.15
C LYS A 142 21.09 3.35 -0.10
N GLY A 143 20.85 3.12 1.19
CA GLY A 143 21.64 3.71 2.28
C GLY A 143 23.04 3.11 2.41
N ARG A 144 23.16 1.79 2.25
CA ARG A 144 24.44 1.07 2.40
C ARG A 144 25.54 1.49 1.40
N PRO A 145 25.25 1.72 0.10
CA PRO A 145 26.28 2.15 -0.86
C PRO A 145 26.57 3.66 -0.85
N SER A 146 25.62 4.54 -0.51
CA SER A 146 25.86 5.99 -0.41
C SER A 146 24.66 6.75 0.18
N PHE A 147 24.86 7.40 1.35
CA PHE A 147 23.82 8.18 2.01
C PHE A 147 23.30 9.36 1.18
N THR A 148 24.12 9.93 0.30
CA THR A 148 23.69 11.04 -0.59
C THR A 148 22.73 10.56 -1.69
N LYS A 149 22.92 9.33 -2.21
CA LYS A 149 21.95 8.70 -3.13
C LYS A 149 20.65 8.35 -2.42
N PHE A 150 20.72 7.94 -1.16
CA PHE A 150 19.55 7.75 -0.32
C PHE A 150 18.79 9.06 -0.11
N LEU A 151 19.45 10.15 0.28
CA LEU A 151 18.80 11.45 0.45
C LEU A 151 18.08 11.95 -0.82
N ARG A 152 18.57 11.61 -2.01
CA ARG A 152 17.94 12.02 -3.28
C ARG A 152 16.60 11.33 -3.58
N ARG A 153 16.40 10.08 -3.13
CA ARG A 153 15.22 9.25 -3.51
C ARG A 153 14.48 8.59 -2.34
N GLY A 154 15.16 8.37 -1.22
CA GLY A 154 14.64 7.79 0.01
C GLY A 154 13.82 8.78 0.85
N TRP A 155 14.01 10.09 0.66
CA TRP A 155 13.24 11.14 1.36
C TRP A 155 11.73 10.99 1.15
N ALA A 156 11.29 10.56 -0.05
CA ALA A 156 9.87 10.31 -0.34
C ALA A 156 9.28 9.19 0.53
N SER A 157 10.03 8.08 0.74
CA SER A 157 9.57 7.01 1.63
C SER A 157 9.58 7.43 3.09
N LEU A 158 10.59 8.23 3.49
CA LEU A 158 10.66 8.78 4.84
C LEU A 158 9.47 9.71 5.12
N LEU A 159 9.17 10.63 4.20
CA LEU A 159 8.05 11.55 4.34
C LEU A 159 6.73 10.80 4.43
N CYS A 160 6.48 9.83 3.54
CA CYS A 160 5.25 9.03 3.59
C CYS A 160 5.17 8.14 4.84
N ALA A 161 6.29 7.60 5.32
CA ALA A 161 6.30 6.85 6.58
C ALA A 161 5.96 7.75 7.78
N ILE A 162 6.50 8.96 7.84
CA ILE A 162 6.14 9.96 8.85
C ILE A 162 4.65 10.31 8.74
N CYS A 163 4.15 10.56 7.53
CA CYS A 163 2.73 10.86 7.30
C CYS A 163 1.82 9.69 7.74
N ALA A 164 2.22 8.44 7.51
CA ALA A 164 1.48 7.28 7.99
C ALA A 164 1.51 7.14 9.52
N ILE A 165 2.63 7.43 10.17
CA ILE A 165 2.71 7.46 11.65
C ILE A 165 1.80 8.56 12.19
N VAL A 166 1.78 9.74 11.56
CA VAL A 166 0.85 10.83 11.89
C VAL A 166 -0.59 10.39 11.66
N ALA A 167 -0.91 9.73 10.54
CA ALA A 167 -2.24 9.18 10.30
C ALA A 167 -2.66 8.21 11.41
N PHE A 168 -1.78 7.30 11.83
CA PHE A 168 -2.04 6.35 12.92
C PHE A 168 -2.28 7.04 14.26
N MET A 169 -1.61 8.14 14.55
CA MET A 169 -1.78 8.87 15.81
C MET A 169 -3.02 9.76 15.83
N TYR A 170 -3.46 10.30 14.69
CA TYR A 170 -4.47 11.36 14.63
C TYR A 170 -5.77 10.97 13.92
N LEU A 171 -5.81 9.90 13.12
CA LEU A 171 -7.07 9.42 12.58
C LEU A 171 -7.89 8.73 13.69
N PRO A 172 -9.23 8.87 13.66
CA PRO A 172 -10.13 8.33 14.68
C PRO A 172 -10.28 6.80 14.55
N THR A 173 -9.21 6.05 14.84
CA THR A 173 -9.13 4.58 14.71
C THR A 173 -10.09 3.81 15.59
N LYS A 174 -10.67 4.46 16.61
CA LYS A 174 -11.66 3.86 17.53
C LYS A 174 -13.09 4.34 17.28
N SER A 175 -13.30 5.21 16.28
CA SER A 175 -14.64 5.69 15.97
C SER A 175 -15.42 4.61 15.24
N HIS A 176 -16.68 4.44 15.63
CA HIS A 176 -17.65 3.57 14.98
C HIS A 176 -18.56 4.34 14.01
N GLU A 177 -18.21 5.58 13.69
CA GLU A 177 -18.95 6.40 12.73
C GLU A 177 -18.54 6.03 11.30
N VAL A 178 -19.51 5.67 10.46
CA VAL A 178 -19.33 5.31 9.04
C VAL A 178 -18.47 6.34 8.31
N TRP A 179 -18.77 7.63 8.48
CA TRP A 179 -18.04 8.71 7.79
C TRP A 179 -16.61 8.89 8.30
N ALA A 180 -16.33 8.55 9.55
CA ALA A 180 -14.99 8.63 10.10
C ALA A 180 -14.06 7.62 9.41
N VAL A 181 -14.55 6.40 9.18
CA VAL A 181 -13.82 5.36 8.46
C VAL A 181 -13.63 5.72 6.99
N VAL A 182 -14.69 6.12 6.30
CA VAL A 182 -14.62 6.52 4.89
C VAL A 182 -13.62 7.66 4.66
N ILE A 183 -13.60 8.68 5.52
CA ILE A 183 -12.63 9.78 5.42
C ILE A 183 -11.21 9.29 5.70
N SER A 184 -11.04 8.36 6.64
CA SER A 184 -9.75 7.74 6.96
C SER A 184 -9.22 6.97 5.75
N ASP A 185 -10.04 6.13 5.12
CA ASP A 185 -9.70 5.41 3.89
C ASP A 185 -9.27 6.36 2.76
N VAL A 186 -10.04 7.43 2.53
CA VAL A 186 -9.71 8.43 1.51
C VAL A 186 -8.39 9.13 1.82
N ALA A 187 -8.11 9.46 3.08
CA ALA A 187 -6.84 10.04 3.48
C ALA A 187 -5.66 9.08 3.22
N LEU A 188 -5.82 7.79 3.54
CA LEU A 188 -4.81 6.77 3.27
C LEU A 188 -4.61 6.54 1.76
N MET A 189 -5.69 6.55 0.96
CA MET A 189 -5.61 6.46 -0.50
C MET A 189 -4.79 7.62 -1.08
N VAL A 190 -5.06 8.86 -0.64
CA VAL A 190 -4.29 10.04 -1.03
C VAL A 190 -2.82 9.86 -0.67
N LEU A 191 -2.52 9.37 0.53
CA LEU A 191 -1.15 9.12 0.97
C LEU A 191 -0.42 8.08 0.09
N VAL A 192 -1.10 6.98 -0.28
CA VAL A 192 -0.55 5.92 -1.14
C VAL A 192 -0.30 6.43 -2.56
N VAL A 193 -1.24 7.17 -3.14
CA VAL A 193 -1.08 7.78 -4.47
C VAL A 193 0.05 8.81 -4.44
N MET A 194 0.13 9.64 -3.40
CA MET A 194 1.20 10.61 -3.22
C MET A 194 2.57 9.92 -3.13
N PHE A 195 2.69 8.84 -2.35
CA PHE A 195 3.91 8.03 -2.25
C PHE A 195 4.39 7.57 -3.64
N ARG A 196 3.47 7.08 -4.46
CA ARG A 196 3.79 6.57 -5.80
C ARG A 196 4.16 7.67 -6.77
N ALA A 197 3.45 8.78 -6.76
CA ALA A 197 3.77 9.95 -7.57
C ALA A 197 5.20 10.44 -7.29
N MET A 198 5.64 10.44 -6.02
CA MET A 198 7.00 10.83 -5.65
C MET A 198 8.08 9.81 -6.01
N LYS A 199 7.72 8.56 -6.34
CA LYS A 199 8.68 7.48 -6.63
C LYS A 199 8.99 7.28 -8.11
N LEU A 200 8.26 7.94 -9.00
CA LEU A 200 8.48 7.91 -10.45
C LEU A 200 9.91 8.35 -10.79
N ASP A 201 10.55 7.69 -11.75
CA ASP A 201 11.96 7.92 -12.10
C ASP A 201 12.20 9.34 -12.65
N ASP A 202 11.20 9.92 -13.33
CA ASP A 202 11.27 11.26 -13.93
C ASP A 202 10.95 12.38 -12.93
N PHE A 203 10.77 12.07 -11.64
CA PHE A 203 10.39 13.05 -10.61
C PHE A 203 11.28 14.31 -10.56
N PRO A 204 12.61 14.23 -10.72
CA PRO A 204 13.47 15.41 -10.75
C PRO A 204 13.25 16.29 -12.00
N ASP A 205 12.84 15.70 -13.12
CA ASP A 205 12.66 16.38 -14.42
C ASP A 205 11.24 16.94 -14.57
N LEU A 206 10.34 16.56 -13.67
CA LEU A 206 8.93 16.95 -13.61
C LEU A 206 8.71 18.36 -13.03
N GLY A 207 9.60 19.32 -13.30
CA GLY A 207 9.67 20.65 -12.64
C GLY A 207 8.36 21.46 -12.54
N LYS A 208 7.36 21.22 -13.41
CA LYS A 208 6.01 21.83 -13.35
C LYS A 208 4.93 20.99 -12.67
N ARG A 209 5.19 19.75 -12.25
CA ARG A 209 4.24 18.84 -11.57
C ARG A 209 4.48 18.74 -10.07
N HIS A 210 5.45 19.50 -9.51
CA HIS A 210 5.66 19.57 -8.07
C HIS A 210 4.47 20.16 -7.29
N TRP A 211 3.62 20.98 -7.91
CA TRP A 211 2.41 21.48 -7.22
C TRP A 211 1.41 20.36 -6.90
N LEU A 212 1.39 19.26 -7.67
CA LEU A 212 0.45 18.14 -7.44
C LEU A 212 0.73 17.44 -6.11
N TRP A 213 1.99 17.18 -5.75
CA TRP A 213 2.29 16.56 -4.46
C TRP A 213 2.01 17.52 -3.29
N ALA A 214 2.22 18.83 -3.48
CA ALA A 214 1.86 19.82 -2.48
C ALA A 214 0.34 19.84 -2.25
N ILE A 215 -0.46 19.73 -3.33
CA ILE A 215 -1.92 19.57 -3.21
C ILE A 215 -2.28 18.29 -2.48
N PHE A 216 -1.71 17.15 -2.85
CA PHE A 216 -1.99 15.89 -2.14
C PHE A 216 -1.64 15.97 -0.66
N MET A 217 -0.53 16.63 -0.30
CA MET A 217 -0.15 16.84 1.08
C MET A 217 -1.15 17.75 1.82
N VAL A 218 -1.59 18.85 1.20
CA VAL A 218 -2.61 19.74 1.78
C VAL A 218 -3.94 19.01 1.97
N VAL A 219 -4.37 18.24 0.96
CA VAL A 219 -5.60 17.44 1.02
C VAL A 219 -5.49 16.40 2.13
N PHE A 220 -4.37 15.68 2.22
CA PHE A 220 -4.11 14.71 3.29
C PHE A 220 -4.19 15.35 4.68
N VAL A 221 -3.47 16.46 4.91
CA VAL A 221 -3.50 17.17 6.19
C VAL A 221 -4.90 17.70 6.53
N ALA A 222 -5.62 18.20 5.53
CA ALA A 222 -7.00 18.66 5.70
C ALA A 222 -7.92 17.50 6.12
N LEU A 223 -7.85 16.35 5.44
CA LEU A 223 -8.65 15.17 5.76
C LEU A 223 -8.36 14.65 7.17
N VAL A 224 -7.08 14.50 7.55
CA VAL A 224 -6.71 14.08 8.91
C VAL A 224 -7.21 15.08 9.95
N SER A 225 -7.09 16.39 9.68
CA SER A 225 -7.56 17.43 10.59
C SER A 225 -9.08 17.44 10.76
N ILE A 226 -9.81 17.23 9.66
CA ILE A 226 -11.28 17.15 9.64
C ILE A 226 -11.73 15.90 10.41
N ALA A 227 -11.15 14.74 10.10
CA ALA A 227 -11.48 13.47 10.76
C ALA A 227 -11.24 13.55 12.27
N ASN A 228 -10.07 14.06 12.67
CA ASN A 228 -9.74 14.24 14.07
C ASN A 228 -10.71 15.20 14.78
N ARG A 229 -11.08 16.33 14.15
CA ARG A 229 -11.98 17.30 14.80
C ARG A 229 -13.43 16.85 14.89
N LEU A 230 -13.92 16.09 13.91
CA LEU A 230 -15.31 15.67 13.85
C LEU A 230 -15.59 14.42 14.68
N PHE A 231 -14.57 13.58 14.91
CA PHE A 231 -14.77 12.23 15.45
C PHE A 231 -13.78 11.85 16.59
N SER A 232 -13.07 12.81 17.19
CA SER A 232 -12.35 12.63 18.47
C SER A 232 -13.19 13.08 19.65
#